data_AF-A0A3L6QNG2-F1
#
_entry.id   AF-A0A3L6QNG2-F1
#
_cell.length_a   1.000
_cell.length_b   1.000
_cell.length_c   1.000
_cell.angle_alpha   90.00
_cell.angle_beta   90.00
_cell.angle_gamma   90.00
#
_symmetry.space_group_name_H-M   'P 1'
#
loop_
_entity.id
_entity.type
_entity.pdbx_description
1 polymer ?
#
loop_
_entity_poly.entity_id
_entity_poly.type
_entity_poly.pdbx_seq_one_letter_code
_entity_poly.pdbx_strand_id
1 'polypeptide(L)'
;MALRRWKPFLGAFPHIDTAIEAADADGLLSRDEIRSARSRIVEMLCDAADNDDEKAEGFCVLLDEAMAASLATLRAVPSERIALASDDLVGAVGALMRDHASERVRGLARDVVRGVAVEKKMEATKRKLHERYQEEAEDAKRQRTIEVIRPPRPPTGQRQRNAHPAVRARAPAGELRVVRGSSSCM
;
A
#
# COMPACT_ATOMS: atom_id res chain seq x y z
N MET A 1 -40.39 -18.70 -14.26
CA MET A 1 -39.86 -18.52 -12.86
C MET A 1 -38.52 -17.78 -12.77
N ALA A 2 -37.69 -17.87 -13.81
CA ALA A 2 -36.30 -17.43 -13.80
C ALA A 2 -36.09 -15.91 -13.58
N LEU A 3 -36.97 -15.06 -14.10
CA LEU A 3 -36.92 -13.60 -13.88
C LEU A 3 -37.10 -13.20 -12.40
N ARG A 4 -37.93 -13.93 -11.64
CA ARG A 4 -38.17 -13.65 -10.22
C ARG A 4 -36.94 -13.91 -9.37
N ARG A 5 -36.10 -14.88 -9.77
CA ARG A 5 -34.82 -15.20 -9.13
C ARG A 5 -33.82 -14.05 -9.27
N TRP A 6 -33.78 -13.40 -10.44
CA TRP A 6 -32.79 -12.36 -10.73
C TRP A 6 -33.19 -10.96 -10.26
N LYS A 7 -34.49 -10.67 -10.17
CA LYS A 7 -35.02 -9.35 -9.81
C LYS A 7 -34.37 -8.70 -8.56
N PRO A 8 -34.10 -9.42 -7.45
CA PRO A 8 -33.45 -8.84 -6.26
C PRO A 8 -32.00 -8.40 -6.50
N PHE A 9 -31.32 -8.99 -7.49
CA PHE A 9 -29.87 -8.86 -7.68
C PHE A 9 -29.49 -7.93 -8.84
N LEU A 10 -30.45 -7.54 -9.70
CA LEU A 10 -30.18 -6.64 -10.83
C LEU A 10 -29.59 -5.28 -10.39
N GLY A 11 -29.97 -4.80 -9.20
CA GLY A 11 -29.43 -3.58 -8.61
C GLY A 11 -27.96 -3.68 -8.19
N ALA A 12 -27.40 -4.89 -8.03
CA ALA A 12 -26.00 -5.05 -7.66
C ALA A 12 -25.03 -4.67 -8.79
N PHE A 13 -25.46 -4.84 -10.04
CA PHE A 13 -24.63 -4.60 -11.21
C PHE A 13 -24.11 -3.16 -11.31
N PRO A 14 -24.95 -2.10 -11.22
CA PRO A 14 -24.46 -0.72 -11.20
C PRO A 14 -23.42 -0.45 -10.12
N HIS A 15 -23.64 -0.92 -8.88
CA HIS A 15 -22.68 -0.70 -7.80
C HIS A 15 -21.33 -1.35 -8.09
N ILE A 16 -21.33 -2.57 -8.63
CA ILE A 16 -20.10 -3.28 -9.02
C ILE A 16 -19.41 -2.58 -10.18
N ASP A 17 -20.14 -2.18 -11.22
CA ASP A 17 -19.59 -1.49 -12.38
C ASP A 17 -18.96 -0.15 -11.97
N THR A 18 -19.66 0.65 -11.15
CA THR A 18 -19.14 1.92 -10.62
C THR A 18 -17.89 1.71 -9.77
N ALA A 19 -17.83 0.64 -8.96
CA ALA A 19 -16.66 0.35 -8.15
C ALA A 19 -15.44 -0.04 -9.00
N ILE A 20 -15.65 -0.78 -10.08
CA ILE A 20 -14.58 -1.15 -11.03
C ILE A 20 -14.08 0.10 -11.75
N GLU A 21 -14.99 0.91 -12.30
CA GLU A 21 -14.65 2.14 -13.03
C GLU A 21 -13.96 3.17 -12.11
N ALA A 22 -14.43 3.34 -10.87
CA ALA A 22 -13.81 4.25 -9.91
C ALA A 22 -12.40 3.83 -9.51
N ALA A 23 -12.11 2.53 -9.54
CA ALA A 23 -10.79 2.02 -9.22
C ALA A 23 -9.82 2.04 -10.41
N ASP A 24 -10.33 2.22 -11.62
CA ASP A 24 -9.56 2.29 -12.85
C ASP A 24 -9.10 3.72 -13.15
N ALA A 25 -7.85 4.02 -12.79
CA ALA A 25 -7.28 5.33 -13.05
C ALA A 25 -6.98 5.58 -14.54
N ASP A 26 -6.85 4.51 -15.33
CA ASP A 26 -6.42 4.58 -16.72
C ASP A 26 -7.60 4.56 -17.71
N GLY A 27 -8.83 4.33 -17.23
CA GLY A 27 -10.06 4.31 -18.03
C GLY A 27 -10.15 3.12 -19.01
N LEU A 28 -9.32 2.09 -18.83
CA LEU A 28 -9.25 0.90 -19.67
C LEU A 28 -10.33 -0.16 -19.35
N LEU A 29 -10.99 -0.05 -18.20
CA LEU A 29 -12.01 -0.95 -17.68
C LEU A 29 -13.44 -0.42 -17.88
N SER A 30 -13.68 0.38 -18.94
CA SER A 30 -15.04 0.83 -19.30
C SER A 30 -16.03 -0.33 -19.31
N ARG A 31 -17.17 -0.15 -18.65
CA ARG A 31 -18.20 -1.17 -18.52
C ARG A 31 -19.35 -1.01 -19.51
N ASP A 32 -19.25 -0.10 -20.48
CA ASP A 32 -20.35 0.23 -21.39
C ASP A 32 -20.80 -0.96 -22.25
N GLU A 33 -19.85 -1.65 -22.89
CA GLU A 33 -20.16 -2.84 -23.70
C GLU A 33 -20.76 -3.95 -22.84
N ILE A 34 -20.25 -4.13 -21.62
CA ILE A 34 -20.70 -5.15 -20.69
C ILE A 34 -22.10 -4.84 -20.18
N ARG A 35 -22.38 -3.56 -19.91
CA ARG A 35 -23.72 -3.06 -19.56
C ARG A 35 -24.69 -3.27 -20.73
N SER A 36 -24.26 -2.99 -21.97
CA SER A 36 -25.07 -3.21 -23.17
C SER A 36 -25.40 -4.70 -23.37
N ALA A 37 -24.40 -5.57 -23.30
CA ALA A 37 -24.58 -7.01 -23.42
C ALA A 37 -25.51 -7.56 -22.33
N ARG A 38 -25.32 -7.13 -21.09
CA ARG A 38 -26.19 -7.48 -19.97
C ARG A 38 -27.64 -7.03 -20.20
N SER A 39 -27.85 -5.79 -20.66
CA SER A 39 -29.20 -5.30 -20.96
C SER A 39 -29.90 -6.16 -22.02
N ARG A 40 -29.18 -6.58 -23.08
CA ARG A 40 -29.74 -7.51 -24.08
C ARG A 40 -30.11 -8.86 -23.48
N ILE A 41 -29.29 -9.41 -22.58
CA ILE A 41 -29.63 -10.67 -21.90
C ILE A 41 -30.87 -10.51 -21.03
N VAL A 42 -31.00 -9.40 -20.29
CA VAL A 42 -32.19 -9.13 -19.48
C VAL A 42 -33.43 -8.95 -20.34
N GLU A 43 -33.34 -8.27 -21.48
CA GLU A 43 -34.44 -8.12 -22.43
C GLU A 43 -34.90 -9.48 -22.97
N MET A 44 -33.97 -10.30 -23.49
CA MET A 44 -34.27 -11.65 -23.96
C MET A 44 -34.86 -12.55 -22.85
N LEU A 45 -34.39 -12.38 -21.60
CA LEU A 45 -34.94 -13.10 -20.45
C LEU A 45 -36.39 -12.69 -20.16
N CYS A 46 -36.71 -11.40 -20.23
CA CYS A 46 -38.07 -10.90 -20.06
C CYS A 46 -39.01 -11.48 -21.13
N ASP A 47 -38.58 -11.49 -22.39
CA ASP A 47 -39.38 -12.04 -23.51
C ASP A 47 -39.63 -13.55 -23.36
N ALA A 48 -38.62 -14.28 -22.87
CA ALA A 48 -38.71 -15.73 -22.65
C ALA A 48 -39.48 -16.12 -21.38
N ALA A 49 -39.54 -15.25 -20.36
CA ALA A 49 -40.01 -15.60 -19.01
C ALA A 49 -41.45 -16.11 -18.93
N ASP A 50 -42.30 -15.72 -19.89
CA ASP A 50 -43.71 -16.10 -19.96
C ASP A 50 -44.00 -17.18 -21.01
N ASN A 51 -43.04 -17.50 -21.88
CA ASN A 51 -43.27 -18.28 -23.09
C ASN A 51 -42.36 -19.50 -23.24
N ASP A 52 -41.20 -19.51 -22.59
CA ASP A 52 -40.16 -20.53 -22.78
C ASP A 52 -39.24 -20.62 -21.55
N ASP A 53 -39.61 -21.47 -20.59
CA ASP A 53 -38.85 -21.65 -19.34
C ASP A 53 -37.44 -22.21 -19.57
N GLU A 54 -37.22 -23.02 -20.61
CA GLU A 54 -35.89 -23.57 -20.94
C GLU A 54 -34.96 -22.47 -21.43
N LYS A 55 -35.43 -21.61 -22.36
CA LYS A 55 -34.67 -20.42 -22.79
C LYS A 55 -34.45 -19.44 -21.64
N ALA A 56 -35.47 -19.22 -20.80
CA ALA A 56 -35.36 -18.32 -19.65
C ALA A 56 -34.28 -18.79 -18.67
N GLU A 57 -34.16 -20.10 -18.41
CA GLU A 57 -33.08 -20.63 -17.57
C GLU A 57 -31.71 -20.46 -18.25
N GLY A 58 -31.61 -20.68 -19.56
CA GLY A 58 -30.39 -20.41 -20.34
C GLY A 58 -29.90 -18.97 -20.19
N PHE A 59 -30.80 -17.99 -20.28
CA PHE A 59 -30.45 -16.58 -20.05
C PHE A 59 -30.08 -16.28 -18.60
N CYS A 60 -30.67 -16.98 -17.63
CA CYS A 60 -30.29 -16.86 -16.23
C CYS A 60 -28.87 -17.38 -15.97
N VAL A 61 -28.43 -18.44 -16.65
CA VAL A 61 -27.04 -18.91 -16.61
C VAL A 61 -26.09 -17.87 -17.19
N LEU A 62 -26.46 -17.23 -18.31
CA LEU A 62 -25.66 -16.14 -18.88
C LEU A 62 -25.55 -14.92 -17.96
N LEU A 63 -26.62 -14.59 -17.22
CA LEU A 63 -26.57 -13.55 -16.18
C LEU A 63 -25.70 -13.96 -14.99
N ASP A 64 -25.75 -15.22 -14.56
CA ASP A 64 -24.89 -15.74 -13.48
C ASP A 64 -23.42 -15.61 -13.89
N GLU A 65 -23.10 -15.93 -15.15
CA GLU A 65 -21.78 -15.78 -15.71
C GLU A 65 -21.35 -14.31 -15.82
N ALA A 66 -22.22 -13.42 -16.31
CA ALA A 66 -21.93 -11.99 -16.37
C ALA A 66 -21.66 -11.40 -14.97
N MET A 67 -22.41 -11.80 -13.95
CA MET A 67 -22.18 -11.40 -12.56
C MET A 67 -20.88 -11.97 -12.02
N ALA A 68 -20.59 -13.25 -12.27
CA ALA A 68 -19.34 -13.88 -11.86
C ALA A 68 -18.13 -13.20 -12.50
N ALA A 69 -18.18 -12.88 -13.81
CA ALA A 69 -17.12 -12.15 -14.49
C ALA A 69 -16.90 -10.77 -13.87
N SER A 70 -17.99 -10.05 -13.57
CA SER A 70 -17.92 -8.73 -12.92
C SER A 70 -17.29 -8.80 -11.52
N LEU A 71 -17.66 -9.78 -10.71
CA LEU A 71 -17.06 -10.00 -9.38
C LEU A 71 -15.58 -10.44 -9.48
N ALA A 72 -15.22 -11.21 -10.50
CA ALA A 72 -13.83 -11.60 -10.75
C ALA A 72 -12.97 -10.39 -11.14
N THR A 73 -13.48 -9.50 -12.00
CA THR A 73 -12.83 -8.22 -12.32
C THR A 73 -12.70 -7.35 -11.07
N LEU A 74 -13.79 -7.20 -10.30
CA LEU A 74 -13.75 -6.45 -9.05
C LEU A 74 -12.70 -7.01 -8.08
N ARG A 75 -12.56 -8.34 -7.98
CA ARG A 75 -11.53 -8.98 -7.15
C ARG A 75 -10.10 -8.70 -7.66
N ALA A 76 -9.89 -8.52 -8.96
CA ALA A 76 -8.58 -8.25 -9.54
C ALA A 76 -8.09 -6.81 -9.28
N VAL A 77 -9.01 -5.91 -8.93
CA VAL A 77 -8.71 -4.53 -8.54
C VAL A 77 -8.03 -4.51 -7.16
N PRO A 78 -7.03 -3.64 -6.92
CA PRO A 78 -6.42 -3.47 -5.60
C PRO A 78 -7.46 -3.17 -4.51
N SER A 79 -7.44 -3.94 -3.42
CA SER A 79 -8.43 -3.90 -2.35
C SER A 79 -8.49 -2.55 -1.64
N GLU A 80 -7.42 -1.75 -1.68
CA GLU A 80 -7.36 -0.40 -1.13
C GLU A 80 -8.34 0.53 -1.85
N ARG A 81 -8.51 0.36 -3.17
CA ARG A 81 -9.44 1.16 -3.98
C ARG A 81 -10.89 0.71 -3.77
N ILE A 82 -11.10 -0.58 -3.52
CA ILE A 82 -12.41 -1.17 -3.21
C ILE A 82 -12.82 -0.86 -1.76
N ALA A 83 -11.88 -0.73 -0.82
CA ALA A 83 -12.17 -0.47 0.58
C ALA A 83 -12.76 0.93 0.83
N LEU A 84 -12.59 1.85 -0.12
CA LEU A 84 -13.26 3.16 -0.19
C LEU A 84 -14.67 3.08 -0.80
N ALA A 85 -15.13 1.90 -1.18
CA ALA A 85 -16.43 1.75 -1.80
C ALA A 85 -17.58 2.09 -0.86
N SER A 86 -18.69 2.52 -1.47
CA SER A 86 -19.90 2.88 -0.76
C SER A 86 -20.49 1.70 0.02
N ASP A 87 -21.25 2.04 1.06
CA ASP A 87 -22.05 1.07 1.82
C ASP A 87 -23.00 0.28 0.90
N ASP A 88 -23.43 0.87 -0.21
CA ASP A 88 -24.28 0.22 -1.21
C ASP A 88 -23.56 -0.93 -1.93
N LEU A 89 -22.27 -0.79 -2.26
CA LEU A 89 -21.50 -1.91 -2.85
C LEU A 89 -21.39 -3.05 -1.84
N VAL A 90 -21.07 -2.74 -0.59
CA VAL A 90 -20.94 -3.74 0.48
C VAL A 90 -22.27 -4.46 0.72
N GLY A 91 -23.38 -3.71 0.73
CA GLY A 91 -24.73 -4.25 0.81
C GLY A 91 -25.07 -5.16 -0.36
N ALA A 92 -24.79 -4.70 -1.59
CA ALA A 92 -25.04 -5.45 -2.82
C ALA A 92 -24.24 -6.77 -2.89
N VAL A 93 -22.92 -6.71 -2.67
CA VAL A 93 -22.07 -7.92 -2.63
C VAL A 93 -22.47 -8.82 -1.46
N GLY A 94 -22.88 -8.24 -0.33
CA GLY A 94 -23.40 -8.96 0.83
C GLY A 94 -24.70 -9.74 0.55
N ALA A 95 -25.63 -9.16 -0.22
CA ALA A 95 -26.85 -9.83 -0.66
C ALA A 95 -26.54 -10.98 -1.63
N LEU A 96 -25.65 -10.74 -2.60
CA LEU A 96 -25.18 -11.78 -3.52
C LEU A 96 -24.55 -12.96 -2.79
N MET A 97 -23.75 -12.70 -1.76
CA MET A 97 -23.10 -13.73 -0.95
C MET A 97 -24.08 -14.66 -0.22
N ARG A 98 -25.21 -14.13 0.25
CA ARG A 98 -26.15 -14.84 1.13
C ARG A 98 -27.22 -15.59 0.35
N ASP A 99 -27.84 -14.90 -0.61
CA ASP A 99 -29.15 -15.31 -1.13
C ASP A 99 -29.11 -15.70 -2.60
N HIS A 100 -27.97 -15.54 -3.28
CA HIS A 100 -27.87 -15.84 -4.70
C HIS A 100 -27.82 -17.36 -4.96
N ALA A 101 -28.62 -17.86 -5.90
CA ALA A 101 -28.70 -19.31 -6.15
C ALA A 101 -27.38 -19.91 -6.68
N SER A 102 -26.67 -19.19 -7.57
CA SER A 102 -25.39 -19.65 -8.13
C SER A 102 -24.27 -19.66 -7.08
N GLU A 103 -23.72 -20.85 -6.79
CA GLU A 103 -22.55 -21.02 -5.90
C GLU A 103 -21.31 -20.28 -6.40
N ARG A 104 -21.13 -20.18 -7.72
CA ARG A 104 -19.98 -19.49 -8.32
C ARG A 104 -20.01 -18.00 -8.01
N VAL A 105 -21.19 -17.39 -8.13
CA VAL A 105 -21.43 -15.99 -7.74
C VAL A 105 -21.24 -15.80 -6.23
N ARG A 106 -21.82 -16.68 -5.40
CA ARG A 106 -21.63 -16.63 -3.93
C ARG A 106 -20.17 -16.75 -3.52
N GLY A 107 -19.43 -17.66 -4.13
CA GLY A 107 -18.00 -17.88 -3.88
C GLY A 107 -17.17 -16.63 -4.17
N LEU A 108 -17.37 -16.00 -5.32
CA LEU A 108 -16.67 -14.78 -5.69
C LEU A 108 -17.05 -13.59 -4.79
N ALA A 109 -18.33 -13.45 -4.45
CA ALA A 109 -18.78 -12.42 -3.50
C ALA A 109 -18.11 -12.57 -2.12
N ARG A 110 -17.99 -13.81 -1.61
CA ARG A 110 -17.23 -14.10 -0.38
C ARG A 110 -15.77 -13.67 -0.49
N ASP A 111 -15.13 -13.97 -1.61
CA ASP A 111 -13.73 -13.64 -1.83
C ASP A 111 -13.49 -12.12 -1.85
N VAL A 112 -14.37 -11.36 -2.51
CA VAL A 112 -14.32 -9.89 -2.52
C VAL A 112 -14.43 -9.35 -1.09
N VAL A 113 -15.43 -9.79 -0.32
CA VAL A 113 -15.62 -9.35 1.07
C VAL A 113 -14.42 -9.70 1.94
N ARG A 114 -13.86 -10.91 1.79
CA ARG A 114 -12.66 -11.33 2.52
C ARG A 114 -11.45 -10.47 2.15
N GLY A 115 -11.24 -10.19 0.87
CA GLY A 115 -10.17 -9.33 0.39
C GLY A 115 -10.21 -7.94 1.04
N VAL A 116 -11.38 -7.29 1.03
CA VAL A 116 -11.58 -5.99 1.67
C VAL A 116 -11.32 -6.05 3.19
N ALA A 117 -11.76 -7.11 3.87
CA ALA A 117 -11.55 -7.27 5.30
C ALA A 117 -10.07 -7.49 5.68
N VAL A 118 -9.32 -8.22 4.85
CA VAL A 118 -7.88 -8.42 5.03
C VAL A 118 -7.13 -7.10 4.84
N GLU A 119 -7.47 -6.34 3.80
CA GLU A 119 -6.86 -5.03 3.52
C GLU A 119 -7.04 -4.05 4.68
N LYS A 120 -8.27 -3.92 5.19
CA LYS A 120 -8.57 -3.05 6.34
C LYS A 120 -7.73 -3.42 7.59
N LYS A 121 -7.50 -4.72 7.82
CA LYS A 121 -6.65 -5.19 8.92
C LYS A 121 -5.19 -4.86 8.66
N MET A 122 -4.71 -5.07 7.44
CA MET A 122 -3.33 -4.76 7.06
C MET A 122 -3.04 -3.27 7.22
N GLU A 123 -3.91 -2.40 6.71
CA GLU A 123 -3.77 -0.95 6.85
C GLU A 123 -3.81 -0.51 8.33
N ALA A 124 -4.69 -1.09 9.14
CA ALA A 124 -4.70 -0.82 10.58
C ALA A 124 -3.40 -1.25 11.29
N THR A 125 -2.81 -2.39 10.91
CA THR A 125 -1.52 -2.83 11.45
C THR A 125 -0.36 -1.94 11.00
N LYS A 126 -0.35 -1.53 9.72
CA LYS A 126 0.63 -0.60 9.16
C LYS A 126 0.60 0.74 9.88
N ARG A 127 -0.60 1.27 10.16
CA ARG A 127 -0.78 2.52 10.92
C ARG A 127 -0.20 2.41 12.34
N LYS A 128 -0.52 1.34 13.07
CA LYS A 128 0.02 1.11 14.43
C LYS A 128 1.54 1.02 14.45
N LEU A 129 2.13 0.39 13.45
CA LEU A 129 3.59 0.32 13.33
C LEU A 129 4.18 1.72 13.09
N HIS A 130 3.61 2.50 12.17
CA HIS A 130 4.08 3.86 11.91
C HIS A 130 3.98 4.77 13.14
N GLU A 131 2.88 4.70 13.88
CA GLU A 131 2.66 5.46 15.12
C GLU A 131 3.73 5.13 16.17
N ARG A 132 3.99 3.85 16.42
CA ARG A 132 5.05 3.42 17.36
C ARG A 132 6.43 3.91 16.95
N TYR A 133 6.77 3.82 15.67
CA TYR A 133 8.05 4.33 15.17
C TYR A 133 8.16 5.86 15.31
N GLN A 134 7.07 6.59 15.08
CA GLN A 134 7.04 8.03 15.27
C GLN A 134 7.20 8.42 16.74
N GLU A 135 6.49 7.76 17.65
CA GLU A 135 6.62 7.96 19.09
C GLU A 135 8.06 7.71 19.56
N GLU A 136 8.66 6.59 19.15
CA GLU A 136 10.05 6.25 19.50
C GLU A 136 11.06 7.27 18.95
N ALA A 137 10.85 7.76 17.72
CA ALA A 137 11.68 8.80 17.13
C ALA A 137 11.54 10.14 17.87
N GLU A 138 10.34 10.50 18.32
CA GLU A 138 10.10 11.72 19.10
C GLU A 138 10.70 11.61 20.51
N ASP A 139 10.57 10.46 21.17
CA ASP A 139 11.20 10.20 22.47
C ASP A 139 12.73 10.26 22.38
N ALA A 140 13.32 9.70 21.32
CA ALA A 140 14.75 9.81 21.07
C ALA A 140 15.20 11.26 20.86
N LYS A 141 14.39 12.11 20.21
CA LYS A 141 14.66 13.55 20.08
C LYS A 141 14.58 14.26 21.44
N ARG A 142 13.58 13.95 22.27
CA ARG A 142 13.42 14.53 23.62
C ARG A 142 14.59 14.18 24.52
N GLN A 143 15.04 12.93 24.49
CA GLN A 143 16.19 12.45 25.27
C GLN A 143 17.52 13.11 24.84
N ARG A 144 17.64 13.53 23.58
CA ARG A 144 18.83 14.23 23.05
C ARG A 144 18.86 15.74 23.32
N THR A 145 18.07 16.25 24.27
CA THR A 145 18.16 17.67 24.68
C THR A 145 19.56 17.95 25.24
N ILE A 146 20.42 18.56 24.42
CA ILE A 146 21.76 19.01 24.82
C ILE A 146 21.55 20.22 25.73
N GLU A 147 21.86 20.08 27.02
CA GLU A 147 22.04 21.25 27.87
C GLU A 147 23.20 22.07 27.31
N VAL A 148 22.92 23.31 26.92
CA VAL A 148 23.95 24.27 26.55
C VAL A 148 24.80 24.52 27.79
N ILE A 149 25.96 23.87 27.88
CA ILE A 149 26.98 24.21 28.87
C ILE A 149 27.37 25.66 28.59
N ARG A 150 26.91 26.58 29.44
CA ARG A 150 27.32 27.98 29.38
C ARG A 150 28.82 28.02 29.69
N PRO A 151 29.69 28.43 28.76
CA PRO A 151 31.12 28.50 29.03
C PRO A 151 31.34 29.40 30.25
N PRO A 152 32.23 29.04 31.20
CA PRO A 152 32.62 29.95 32.26
C PRO A 152 33.11 31.25 31.62
N ARG A 153 32.70 32.41 32.18
CA ARG A 153 33.21 33.69 31.68
C ARG A 153 34.74 33.63 31.71
N PRO A 154 35.43 33.94 30.60
CA PRO A 154 36.88 33.95 30.60
C PRO A 154 37.35 34.94 31.67
N PRO A 155 38.35 34.58 32.50
CA PRO A 155 38.91 35.52 33.45
C PRO A 155 39.43 36.72 32.66
N THR A 156 38.94 37.91 32.99
CA THR A 156 39.51 39.20 32.58
C THR A 156 40.84 39.37 33.29
N GLY A 157 41.85 38.66 32.79
CA GLY A 157 43.22 38.68 33.28
C GLY A 157 44.13 38.92 32.09
N GLN A 158 44.80 40.06 32.12
CA GLN A 158 45.79 40.53 31.16
C GLN A 158 46.73 39.38 30.75
N ARG A 159 46.74 39.06 29.46
CA ARG A 159 47.58 38.00 28.88
C ARG A 159 49.05 38.45 28.92
N GLN A 160 49.76 38.18 30.00
CA GLN A 160 51.22 38.27 30.02
C GLN A 160 51.77 37.19 29.09
N ARG A 161 52.37 37.63 27.98
CA ARG A 161 53.08 36.76 27.05
C ARG A 161 54.35 36.28 27.73
N ASN A 162 54.32 35.10 28.33
CA ASN A 162 55.54 34.44 28.78
C ASN A 162 56.28 33.93 27.54
N ALA A 163 57.34 34.63 27.16
CA ALA A 163 58.33 34.14 26.21
C ALA A 163 59.05 32.94 26.85
N HIS A 164 59.03 31.78 26.19
CA HIS A 164 59.85 30.64 26.58
C HIS A 164 61.33 30.99 26.36
N PRO A 165 62.24 30.76 27.34
CA PRO A 165 63.65 30.99 27.11
C PRO A 165 64.21 29.94 26.15
N ALA A 166 64.99 30.41 25.20
CA ALA A 166 65.65 29.64 24.17
C ALA A 166 66.54 28.52 24.77
N VAL A 167 66.51 27.36 24.10
CA VAL A 167 67.32 26.17 24.38
C VAL A 167 68.80 26.56 24.47
N ARG A 168 69.43 26.26 25.61
CA ARG A 168 70.88 26.42 25.82
C ARG A 168 71.65 25.52 24.84
N ALA A 169 72.56 26.12 24.07
CA ALA A 169 73.55 25.42 23.27
C ALA A 169 74.47 24.57 24.17
N ARG A 170 74.66 23.30 23.80
CA ARG A 170 75.69 22.41 24.37
C ARG A 170 77.06 22.85 23.85
N ALA A 171 78.01 23.04 24.76
CA ALA A 171 79.43 23.26 24.47
C ALA A 171 80.15 21.94 24.08
N PRO A 172 81.31 22.00 23.42
CA PRO A 172 81.83 20.95 22.54
C PRO A 172 82.68 19.92 23.29
N ALA A 173 82.81 18.72 22.72
CA ALA A 173 83.77 17.71 23.16
C ALA A 173 84.53 17.14 21.96
N GLY A 174 85.85 17.32 21.99
CA GLY A 174 86.83 16.26 21.72
C GLY A 174 87.02 15.80 20.29
N GLU A 175 88.09 16.31 19.68
CA GLU A 175 88.78 15.79 18.51
C GLU A 175 89.36 14.38 18.79
N LEU A 176 89.17 13.40 17.88
CA LEU A 176 90.27 12.73 17.15
C LEU A 176 89.83 11.61 16.20
N ARG A 177 90.52 11.63 15.05
CA ARG A 177 91.00 10.52 14.21
C ARG A 177 90.05 9.76 13.27
N VAL A 178 90.24 10.15 12.01
CA VAL A 178 90.23 9.35 10.78
C VAL A 178 90.89 7.97 10.96
N VAL A 179 90.20 6.93 10.51
CA VAL A 179 90.82 5.75 9.90
C VAL A 179 90.10 5.47 8.58
N ARG A 180 90.86 5.54 7.48
CA ARG A 180 90.46 5.15 6.13
C ARG A 180 90.30 3.63 6.06
N GLY A 181 89.24 3.16 5.42
CA GLY A 181 89.09 1.78 4.95
C GLY A 181 88.50 1.77 3.55
N SER A 182 89.37 1.71 2.55
CA SER A 182 89.05 1.50 1.14
C SER A 182 88.49 0.08 0.90
N SER A 183 87.51 -0.07 -0.01
CA SER A 183 87.42 -1.12 -1.03
C SER A 183 86.04 -1.01 -1.70
N SER A 184 85.92 -0.32 -2.83
CA SER A 184 86.09 -0.88 -4.19
C SER A 184 85.03 -1.94 -4.54
N CYS A 185 84.06 -1.49 -5.33
CA CYS A 185 83.46 -2.13 -6.51
C CYS A 185 83.06 -3.62 -6.44
N MET A 186 81.77 -3.92 -6.61
CA MET A 186 81.16 -4.28 -7.90
C MET A 186 79.63 -4.29 -7.77
#